data_AF-A0A1E4I781-F1
#
_entry.id   AF-A0A1E4I781-F1
#
_cell.length_a   1.000
_cell.length_b   1.000
_cell.length_c   1.000
_cell.angle_alpha   90.00
_cell.angle_beta   90.00
_cell.angle_gamma   90.00
#
_symmetry.space_group_name_H-M   'P 1'
#
loop_
_entity.id
_entity.type
_entity.pdbx_description
1 polymer ?
#
loop_
_entity_poly.entity_id
_entity_poly.type
_entity_poly.pdbx_seq_one_letter_code
_entity_poly.pdbx_strand_id
1 'polypeptide(L)' 'MTTTTDQPGGHGPDDFVPTDELIRRSGVKQFTSLDGLAPEDDPFESDSEHTAFLADLYASRHAGRS' A
#
# COMPACT_ATOMS: atom_id res chain seq x y z
N MET A 1 11.06 20.74 32.67
CA MET A 1 11.53 19.43 32.17
C MET A 1 10.30 18.63 31.78
N THR A 2 9.90 18.69 30.51
CA THR A 2 8.88 17.82 29.92
C THR A 2 9.38 17.48 28.53
N THR A 3 9.88 16.25 28.39
CA THR A 3 10.33 15.65 27.14
C THR A 3 9.08 15.23 26.38
N THR A 4 8.67 16.02 25.38
CA THR A 4 7.57 15.67 24.48
C THR A 4 8.11 14.72 23.41
N THR A 5 7.44 13.58 23.30
CA THR A 5 7.61 12.47 22.38
C THR A 5 7.99 12.87 20.96
N ASP A 6 9.05 12.24 20.45
CA ASP A 6 9.47 12.16 19.05
C ASP A 6 8.29 11.67 18.19
N GLN A 7 7.59 12.57 17.53
CA GLN A 7 6.74 12.23 16.39
C GLN A 7 7.64 12.16 15.15
N PRO A 8 7.53 11.11 14.30
CA PRO A 8 8.26 11.08 13.05
C PRO A 8 7.87 12.33 12.24
N GLY A 9 8.89 13.12 11.89
CA GLY A 9 8.78 14.46 11.35
C GLY A 9 7.62 14.60 10.36
N GLY A 10 6.62 15.39 10.76
CA GLY A 10 5.58 15.85 9.87
C GLY A 10 6.25 16.56 8.69
N HIS A 11 6.08 15.97 7.51
CA HIS A 11 6.49 16.57 6.24
C HIS A 11 5.88 17.98 6.20
N GLY A 12 6.73 19.00 6.14
CA GLY A 12 6.28 20.39 6.08
C GLY A 12 5.47 20.65 4.82
N PRO A 13 4.78 21.80 4.70
CA PRO A 13 4.12 22.18 3.44
C PRO A 13 5.09 22.23 2.24
N ASP A 14 6.40 22.36 2.49
CA ASP A 14 7.47 22.34 1.48
C ASP A 14 7.88 20.91 1.03
N ASP A 15 7.47 19.86 1.76
CA ASP A 15 7.68 18.45 1.38
C ASP A 15 6.48 17.88 0.60
N PHE A 16 5.44 18.69 0.36
CA PHE A 16 4.31 18.28 -0.45
C PHE A 16 4.72 18.21 -1.93
N VAL A 17 4.85 16.98 -2.43
CA VAL A 17 5.01 16.74 -3.88
C VAL A 17 3.64 16.42 -4.46
N PRO A 18 3.11 17.25 -5.40
CA PRO A 18 1.86 16.95 -6.08
C PRO A 18 1.90 15.57 -6.74
N THR A 19 0.76 14.87 -6.76
CA THR A 19 0.65 13.52 -7.36
C THR A 19 1.18 13.49 -8.80
N ASP A 20 0.92 14.53 -9.59
CA ASP A 20 1.40 14.65 -10.98
C ASP A 20 2.94 14.76 -11.06
N GLU A 21 3.59 15.35 -10.07
CA GLU A 21 5.05 15.37 -9.95
C GLU A 21 5.59 14.00 -9.51
N LEU A 22 4.89 13.30 -8.62
CA LEU A 22 5.25 11.92 -8.23
C LEU A 22 5.18 10.95 -9.42
N ILE A 23 4.12 11.03 -10.22
CA ILE A 23 3.92 10.20 -11.43
C ILE A 23 5.02 10.46 -12.46
N ARG A 24 5.36 11.73 -12.70
CA ARG A 24 6.43 12.11 -13.64
C ARG A 24 7.81 11.61 -13.19
N ARG A 25 8.10 11.63 -11.89
CA ARG A 25 9.38 11.18 -11.33
C ARG A 25 9.52 9.67 -11.25
N SER A 26 8.42 8.96 -11.00
CA SER A 26 8.44 7.50 -10.84
C SER A 26 8.52 6.74 -12.15
N GLY A 27 8.19 7.38 -13.28
CA GLY A 27 8.11 6.72 -14.59
C GLY A 27 7.00 5.66 -14.65
N VAL A 28 6.09 5.65 -13.67
CA VAL A 28 5.02 4.66 -13.56
C VAL A 28 3.89 5.04 -14.50
N LYS A 29 3.45 4.07 -15.30
CA LYS A 29 2.29 4.24 -16.18
C LYS A 29 1.04 4.32 -15.32
N GLN A 30 0.27 5.40 -15.49
CA GLN A 30 -1.04 5.51 -14.86
C GLN A 30 -1.97 4.42 -15.41
N PHE A 31 -2.70 3.78 -14.51
CA PHE A 31 -3.79 2.88 -14.88
C PHE A 31 -4.99 3.70 -15.33
N THR A 32 -5.48 3.44 -16.53
CA THR A 32 -6.63 4.16 -17.13
C THR A 32 -7.97 3.47 -16.82
N SER A 33 -7.93 2.24 -16.32
CA SER A 33 -9.08 1.42 -15.92
C SER A 33 -8.67 0.46 -14.81
N LEU A 34 -9.65 -0.01 -14.04
CA LEU A 34 -9.48 -1.10 -13.08
C LEU A 34 -9.04 -2.39 -13.75
N ASP A 35 -9.44 -2.63 -15.00
CA ASP A 35 -8.98 -3.80 -15.76
C ASP A 35 -7.46 -3.77 -15.99
N GLY A 36 -6.86 -2.58 -16.02
CA GLY A 36 -5.40 -2.44 -16.12
C GLY A 36 -4.67 -2.76 -14.81
N LEU A 37 -5.39 -2.91 -13.69
CA LEU A 37 -4.85 -3.35 -12.40
C LEU A 37 -4.97 -4.86 -12.20
N ALA A 38 -5.85 -5.53 -12.97
CA ALA A 38 -5.94 -6.97 -12.91
C ALA A 38 -4.61 -7.55 -13.42
N PRO A 39 -3.98 -8.45 -12.66
CA PRO A 39 -2.89 -9.25 -13.19
C PRO A 39 -3.33 -9.93 -14.50
N GLU A 40 -2.49 -9.89 -15.53
CA GLU A 40 -2.76 -10.59 -16.80
C GLU A 40 -2.84 -12.12 -16.56
N ASP A 41 -2.12 -12.61 -15.55
CA ASP A 41 -2.09 -14.00 -15.09
C ASP A 41 -2.59 -14.12 -13.65
N ASP A 42 -3.15 -15.27 -13.28
CA ASP A 42 -3.50 -15.55 -11.88
C ASP A 42 -2.26 -15.40 -10.99
N PRO A 43 -2.28 -14.51 -9.97
CA PRO A 43 -1.12 -14.31 -9.09
C PRO A 43 -0.85 -15.51 -8.18
N PHE A 44 -1.74 -16.50 -8.13
CA PHE A 44 -1.59 -17.70 -7.32
C PHE A 44 -1.30 -18.92 -8.20
N GLU A 45 -0.38 -19.77 -7.75
CA GLU A 45 -0.07 -21.03 -8.41
C GLU A 45 -1.19 -22.06 -8.22
N SER A 46 -2.07 -21.85 -7.22
CA SER A 46 -3.21 -22.73 -6.93
C SER A 46 -4.30 -22.07 -6.07
N ASP A 47 -5.52 -22.61 -6.13
CA ASP A 47 -6.63 -22.24 -5.25
C ASP A 47 -6.30 -22.43 -3.76
N SER A 48 -5.47 -23.43 -3.44
CA SER A 48 -5.02 -23.69 -2.07
C SER A 48 -4.11 -22.58 -1.54
N GLU A 49 -3.24 -22.03 -2.38
CA GLU A 49 -2.36 -20.93 -2.02
C GLU A 49 -3.18 -19.66 -1.81
N HIS A 50 -4.11 -19.37 -2.71
CA HIS A 50 -5.05 -18.26 -2.57
C HIS A 50 -5.85 -18.34 -1.27
N THR A 51 -6.36 -19.54 -0.93
CA THR A 51 -7.09 -19.76 0.32
C THR A 51 -6.23 -19.53 1.55
N ALA A 52 -4.97 -20.01 1.53
CA ALA A 52 -4.04 -19.81 2.63
C ALA A 52 -3.68 -18.32 2.83
N PHE A 53 -3.45 -17.60 1.73
CA PHE A 53 -3.21 -16.15 1.75
C PHE A 53 -4.39 -15.40 2.37
N LEU A 54 -5.63 -15.71 1.97
CA LEU A 54 -6.81 -15.07 2.54
C LEU A 54 -6.94 -15.35 4.03
N ALA A 55 -6.69 -16.57 4.48
CA ALA A 55 -6.73 -16.91 5.90
C ALA A 55 -5.73 -16.09 6.71
N ASP A 56 -4.48 -15.96 6.23
CA ASP A 56 -3.44 -15.16 6.88
C ASP A 56 -3.78 -13.65 6.89
N LEU A 57 -4.31 -13.13 5.77
CA LEU A 57 -4.76 -11.74 5.67
C LEU A 57 -5.86 -11.43 6.69
N TYR A 58 -6.86 -12.31 6.82
CA TYR A 58 -7.91 -12.16 7.81
C TYR A 58 -7.36 -12.26 9.24
N ALA A 59 -6.49 -13.22 9.52
CA ALA A 59 -5.85 -13.34 10.82
C ALA A 59 -5.08 -12.06 11.19
N SER A 60 -4.25 -11.55 10.27
CA SER A 60 -3.45 -10.33 10.44
C SER A 60 -4.31 -9.10 10.71
N ARG A 61 -5.42 -8.92 9.97
CA ARG A 61 -6.36 -7.81 10.19
C ARG A 61 -7.03 -7.87 11.58
N HIS A 62 -7.28 -9.07 12.08
CA HIS A 62 -7.95 -9.28 13.36
C HIS A 62 -7.00 -9.34 14.55
N ALA A 63 -5.70 -9.59 14.34
CA ALA A 63 -4.68 -9.58 15.38
C ALA A 63 -4.47 -8.19 16.02
N GLY A 64 -4.77 -7.10 15.30
CA GLY A 64 -4.74 -5.73 15.84
C GLY A 64 -5.99 -5.31 16.61
N ARG A 65 -6.94 -6.23 16.83
CA ARG A 65 -8.22 -5.97 17.54
C ARG A 65 -8.33 -6.69 18.90
N SER A 66 -7.27 -7.36 19.34
CA SER A 66 -7.17 -8.01 20.66
C SER A 66 -6.50 -7.13 21.70
#